data_AF-A0A1S6U7Z4-F1
#
_entry.id   AF-A0A1S6U7Z4-F1
#
_cell.length_a   1.000
_cell.length_b   1.000
_cell.length_c   1.000
_cell.angle_alpha   90.00
_cell.angle_beta   90.00
_cell.angle_gamma   90.00
#
_symmetry.space_group_name_H-M   'P 1'
#
loop_
_entity.id
_entity.type
_entity.pdbx_description
1 polymer ?
#
loop_
_entity_poly.entity_id
_entity_poly.type
_entity_poly.pdbx_seq_one_letter_code
_entity_poly.pdbx_strand_id
1 'polypeptide(L)'
;MLNNLDLFENFFYDVKKCEDMSEILKAYGGSSIYVPSFKNTYRNNEIVDEYLTLLNSGVENSLAIRQIAKKHNLSVNSVYNITKDAREPRLF
;
A
#
# COMPACT_ATOMS: atom_id res chain seq x y z
N MET A 1 15.90 1.28 9.11
CA MET A 1 16.46 1.85 7.87
C MET A 1 15.33 2.62 7.23
N LEU A 2 15.43 3.94 7.09
CA LEU A 2 14.37 4.73 6.42
C LEU A 2 14.29 4.28 4.96
N ASN A 3 13.11 3.88 4.51
CA ASN A 3 12.85 3.56 3.12
C ASN A 3 12.25 4.79 2.40
N ASN A 4 12.11 4.71 1.07
CA ASN A 4 11.61 5.83 0.27
C ASN A 4 10.16 6.24 0.59
N LEU A 5 9.33 5.32 1.09
CA LEU A 5 7.99 5.63 1.56
C LEU A 5 8.06 6.46 2.85
N ASP A 6 8.86 6.03 3.82
CA ASP A 6 9.03 6.75 5.08
C ASP A 6 9.50 8.20 4.84
N LEU A 7 10.43 8.40 3.90
CA LEU A 7 10.92 9.73 3.54
C LEU A 7 9.82 10.61 2.92
N PHE A 8 9.01 10.04 2.02
CA PHE A 8 7.92 10.76 1.39
C PHE A 8 6.79 11.09 2.37
N GLU A 9 6.46 10.17 3.28
CA GLU A 9 5.47 10.41 4.33
C GLU A 9 5.90 11.53 5.27
N ASN A 10 7.16 11.52 5.73
CA ASN A 10 7.69 12.60 6.56
C ASN A 10 7.64 13.96 5.85
N PHE A 11 8.11 14.02 4.60
CA PHE A 11 8.00 15.23 3.78
C PHE A 11 6.56 15.73 3.69
N PHE A 12 5.61 14.83 3.40
CA PHE A 12 4.19 15.18 3.31
C PHE A 12 3.63 15.72 4.64
N TYR A 13 3.97 15.11 5.77
CA TYR A 13 3.51 15.56 7.08
C TYR A 13 4.12 16.91 7.48
N ASP A 14 5.39 17.13 7.16
CA ASP A 14 6.06 18.40 7.46
C ASP A 14 5.47 19.53 6.61
N VAL A 15 5.24 19.30 5.32
CA VAL A 15 4.56 20.27 4.43
C VAL A 15 3.15 20.61 4.93
N LYS A 16 2.43 19.65 5.50
CA LYS A 16 1.09 19.89 6.06
C LYS A 16 1.09 20.69 7.35
N LYS A 17 2.18 20.62 8.13
CA LYS A 17 2.29 21.27 9.44
C LYS A 17 3.05 22.59 9.40
N CYS A 18 3.82 22.85 8.34
CA CYS A 18 4.61 24.07 8.26
C CYS A 18 3.70 25.29 8.11
N GLU A 19 4.02 26.35 8.85
CA GLU A 19 3.39 27.67 8.68
C GLU A 19 4.11 28.51 7.61
N ASP A 20 5.39 28.19 7.35
CA ASP A 20 6.25 28.88 6.40
C ASP A 20 7.00 27.88 5.49
N MET A 21 6.93 28.13 4.18
CA MET A 21 7.64 27.36 3.15
C MET A 21 9.17 27.40 3.33
N SER A 22 9.72 28.44 3.97
CA SER A 22 11.16 28.52 4.23
C SER A 22 11.67 27.38 5.10
N GLU A 23 10.83 26.81 5.97
CA GLU A 23 11.17 25.66 6.81
C GLU A 23 11.34 24.40 5.97
N ILE A 24 10.44 24.17 5.01
CA ILE A 24 10.52 23.04 4.07
C ILE A 24 11.75 23.18 3.17
N LEU A 25 12.03 24.40 2.68
CA LEU A 25 13.21 24.65 1.84
C LEU A 25 14.53 24.45 2.61
N LYS A 26 14.59 24.79 3.90
CA LYS A 26 15.78 24.53 4.73
C LYS A 26 15.98 23.04 4.98
N ALA A 27 14.90 22.29 5.19
CA ALA A 27 14.97 20.86 5.52
C ALA A 27 15.20 19.98 4.29
N TYR A 28 14.57 20.31 3.16
CA TYR A 28 14.51 19.44 1.97
C TYR A 28 15.11 20.06 0.71
N GLY A 29 15.41 21.37 0.72
CA GLY A 29 15.91 22.10 -0.45
C GLY A 29 17.21 21.51 -1.01
N GLY A 30 17.29 21.44 -2.35
CA GLY A 30 18.41 20.80 -3.05
C GLY A 30 18.35 19.27 -3.11
N SER A 31 17.44 18.63 -2.37
CA SER A 31 17.24 17.19 -2.42
C SER A 31 16.22 16.79 -3.50
N SER A 32 16.43 15.63 -4.13
CA SER A 32 15.40 15.00 -4.97
C SER A 32 14.49 14.14 -4.10
N ILE A 33 13.21 14.49 -4.02
CA ILE A 33 12.20 13.66 -3.32
C ILE A 33 11.60 12.67 -4.31
N TYR A 34 11.76 11.38 -4.02
CA TYR A 34 11.08 10.33 -4.76
C TYR A 34 9.64 10.20 -4.28
N VAL A 35 8.68 10.21 -5.21
CA VAL A 35 7.28 9.94 -4.93
C VAL A 35 7.01 8.45 -5.21
N PRO A 36 6.73 7.62 -4.19
CA PRO A 36 6.45 6.22 -4.38
C PRO A 36 5.20 5.98 -5.25
N SER A 37 5.29 5.01 -6.16
CA SER A 37 4.14 4.64 -6.96
C SER A 37 3.07 3.98 -6.09
N PHE A 38 1.82 4.41 -6.25
CA PHE A 38 0.68 3.81 -5.56
C PHE A 38 0.63 2.28 -5.66
N LYS A 39 0.97 1.72 -6.83
CA LYS A 39 0.98 0.27 -7.10
C LYS A 39 1.92 -0.54 -6.21
N ASN A 40 3.03 0.06 -5.77
CA ASN A 40 4.02 -0.61 -4.92
C ASN A 40 3.81 -0.31 -3.43
N THR A 41 2.99 0.68 -3.10
CA THR A 41 2.80 1.16 -1.73
C THR A 41 1.47 0.72 -1.13
N TYR A 42 0.37 0.91 -1.85
CA TYR A 42 -0.97 0.77 -1.28
C TYR A 42 -1.83 -0.30 -1.98
N ARG A 43 -1.54 -0.64 -3.25
CA ARG A 43 -2.33 -1.64 -3.99
C ARG A 43 -2.45 -2.98 -3.26
N ASN A 44 -1.37 -3.45 -2.63
CA ASN A 44 -1.42 -4.72 -1.91
C ASN A 44 -2.35 -4.64 -0.69
N ASN A 45 -2.38 -3.51 0.01
CA ASN A 45 -3.31 -3.30 1.13
C ASN A 45 -4.76 -3.26 0.62
N GLU A 46 -5.03 -2.53 -0.46
CA GLU A 46 -6.36 -2.52 -1.08
C GLU A 46 -6.81 -3.92 -1.54
N ILE A 47 -5.89 -4.72 -2.08
CA ILE A 47 -6.17 -6.11 -2.47
C ILE A 47 -6.55 -6.95 -1.24
N VAL A 48 -5.87 -6.75 -0.10
CA VAL A 48 -6.18 -7.44 1.16
C VAL A 48 -7.56 -7.01 1.67
N ASP A 49 -7.85 -5.71 1.68
CA ASP A 49 -9.14 -5.18 2.13
C ASP A 49 -10.30 -5.66 1.24
N GLU A 50 -10.09 -5.66 -0.09
CA GLU A 50 -11.05 -6.19 -1.06
C GLU A 50 -11.28 -7.69 -0.86
N TYR A 51 -10.22 -8.45 -0.62
CA TYR A 51 -10.31 -9.88 -0.31
C TYR A 51 -11.14 -10.14 0.95
N LEU A 52 -10.86 -9.43 2.05
CA LEU A 52 -11.61 -9.55 3.30
C LEU A 52 -13.08 -9.16 3.11
N THR A 53 -13.35 -8.10 2.35
CA THR A 53 -14.71 -7.66 2.02
C THR A 53 -15.48 -8.76 1.27
N LEU A 54 -14.84 -9.40 0.29
CA LEU A 54 -15.45 -10.49 -0.47
C LEU A 54 -15.75 -11.70 0.44
N LEU A 55 -14.82 -12.10 1.30
CA LEU A 55 -15.04 -13.19 2.25
C LEU A 55 -16.19 -12.90 3.23
N ASN A 56 -16.24 -11.67 3.76
CA ASN A 56 -17.30 -11.24 4.68
C ASN A 56 -18.68 -11.21 4.00
N SER A 57 -18.73 -11.04 2.68
CA SER A 57 -19.95 -11.16 1.88
C SER A 57 -20.32 -12.59 1.49
N GLY A 58 -19.56 -13.60 1.94
CA GLY A 58 -19.81 -15.02 1.70
C GLY A 58 -19.21 -15.55 0.39
N VAL A 59 -18.32 -14.81 -0.26
CA VAL A 59 -17.63 -15.27 -1.48
C VAL A 59 -16.55 -16.29 -1.10
N GLU A 60 -16.57 -17.45 -1.76
CA GLU A 60 -15.56 -18.48 -1.60
C GLU A 60 -14.14 -17.98 -1.92
N ASN A 61 -13.16 -18.43 -1.14
CA ASN A 61 -11.75 -18.03 -1.24
C ASN A 61 -11.21 -18.06 -2.68
N SER A 62 -11.40 -19.18 -3.39
CA SER A 62 -10.89 -19.36 -4.74
C SER A 62 -11.56 -18.44 -5.77
N LEU A 63 -12.80 -18.02 -5.52
CA LEU A 63 -13.54 -17.13 -6.38
C LEU A 63 -13.11 -15.68 -6.13
N ALA A 64 -12.98 -15.28 -4.86
CA ALA A 64 -12.48 -13.95 -4.47
C ALA A 64 -11.11 -13.67 -5.09
N ILE A 65 -10.17 -14.61 -4.97
CA ILE A 65 -8.82 -14.48 -5.54
C ILE A 65 -8.85 -14.32 -7.06
N ARG A 66 -9.68 -15.09 -7.77
CA ARG A 66 -9.82 -14.98 -9.24
C ARG A 66 -10.43 -13.65 -9.68
N GLN A 67 -11.42 -13.15 -8.95
CA GLN A 67 -12.04 -11.85 -9.23
C GLN A 67 -11.03 -10.72 -9.06
N ILE A 68 -10.28 -10.72 -7.96
CA ILE A 68 -9.23 -9.73 -7.69
C ILE A 68 -8.13 -9.80 -8.75
N ALA A 69 -7.66 -11.00 -9.09
CA ALA A 69 -6.63 -11.19 -10.11
C ALA A 69 -7.05 -10.57 -11.46
N LYS A 70 -8.31 -10.78 -11.87
CA LYS A 70 -8.87 -10.19 -13.09
C LYS A 70 -8.98 -8.66 -12.99
N LYS A 71 -9.48 -8.13 -11.87
CA LYS A 71 -9.67 -6.68 -11.66
C LYS A 71 -8.35 -5.91 -11.68
N HIS A 72 -7.32 -6.44 -11.03
CA HIS A 72 -6.02 -5.77 -10.88
C HIS A 72 -5.01 -6.13 -11.97
N ASN A 73 -5.41 -6.96 -12.96
CA ASN A 73 -4.55 -7.50 -14.00
C ASN A 73 -3.28 -8.17 -13.43
N LEU A 74 -3.48 -9.05 -12.44
CA LEU A 74 -2.44 -9.79 -11.74
C LEU A 74 -2.57 -11.29 -12.01
N SER A 75 -1.47 -12.03 -11.83
CA SER A 75 -1.57 -13.49 -11.78
C SER A 75 -2.32 -13.93 -10.52
N VAL A 76 -3.04 -15.04 -10.60
CA VAL A 76 -3.70 -15.66 -9.44
C VAL A 76 -2.69 -15.92 -8.32
N ASN A 77 -1.49 -16.39 -8.66
CA ASN A 77 -0.41 -16.64 -7.69
C ASN A 77 0.06 -15.36 -6.98
N SER A 78 0.12 -14.23 -7.70
CA SER A 78 0.46 -12.94 -7.09
C SER A 78 -0.55 -12.54 -6.03
N VAL A 79 -1.85 -12.72 -6.31
CA VAL A 79 -2.91 -12.42 -5.33
C VAL A 79 -2.85 -13.38 -4.14
N TYR A 80 -2.61 -14.68 -4.37
CA TYR A 80 -2.40 -15.65 -3.29
C TYR A 80 -1.27 -15.25 -2.33
N ASN A 81 -0.17 -14.70 -2.87
CA ASN A 81 0.95 -14.22 -2.05
C ASN A 81 0.58 -12.95 -1.28
N ILE A 82 -0.12 -12.00 -1.92
CA ILE A 82 -0.55 -10.76 -1.28
C ILE A 82 -1.52 -11.04 -0.13
N THR A 83 -2.48 -11.95 -0.31
CA THR A 83 -3.51 -12.25 0.68
C THR A 83 -3.11 -13.36 1.65
N LYS A 84 -1.84 -13.81 1.64
CA LYS A 84 -1.38 -14.96 2.40
C LYS A 84 -1.64 -14.81 3.89
N ASP A 85 -1.20 -13.71 4.49
CA ASP A 85 -1.31 -13.49 5.94
C ASP A 85 -2.77 -13.31 6.40
N ALA A 86 -3.65 -12.81 5.52
CA ALA A 86 -5.09 -12.72 5.79
C ALA A 86 -5.79 -14.09 5.73
N ARG A 87 -5.33 -14.98 4.84
CA ARG A 87 -5.89 -16.32 4.63
C ARG A 87 -5.38 -17.35 5.63
N GLU A 88 -4.12 -17.21 6.02
CA GLU A 88 -3.41 -18.07 6.97
C GLU A 88 -2.84 -17.20 8.08
N PRO A 89 -3.68 -16.69 9.01
CA PRO A 89 -3.19 -15.89 10.13
C PRO A 89 -2.19 -16.73 10.91
N ARG A 90 -0.96 -16.25 11.05
CA ARG A 90 0.05 -16.96 11.84
C ARG A 90 -0.46 -17.03 13.28
N LEU A 91 -0.72 -18.25 13.74
CA LEU A 91 -0.91 -18.55 15.16
C LEU A 91 0.48 -18.49 15.78
N PHE A 92 0.86 -17.29 16.23
CA PHE A 92 2.04 -16.94 17.05
C PHE A 92 3.35 -17.71 16.77
#